data_AF-A0A1S3D995-F1
#
_entry.id   AF-A0A1S3D995-F1
#
_cell.length_a   1.000
_cell.length_b   1.000
_cell.length_c   1.000
_cell.angle_alpha   90.00
_cell.angle_beta   90.00
_cell.angle_gamma   90.00
#
_symmetry.space_group_name_H-M   'P 1'
#
loop_
_entity.id
_entity.type
_entity.pdbx_description
1 polymer ?
#
loop_
_entity_poly.entity_id
_entity_poly.type
_entity_poly.pdbx_seq_one_letter_code
_entity_poly.pdbx_strand_id
1 'polypeptide(L)'
;MIRLWAATDLYIIVADASVANQVNALALTKADFYEHFATPYMRKGILVDTNVPHWRASRKVVTRVFHYSTLKAFLPIFHEESRILVEKMRRYARGGSSFHPPRLMVLATFSTIMRTTLGINTHAQLSEEQPFIVAMHTIMQVCNLNFELSISTALGAA
;
A
#
# COMPACT_ATOMS: atom_id res chain seq x y z
N MET A 1 -22.75 -9.58 10.50
CA MET A 1 -21.48 -10.12 11.01
C MET A 1 -21.40 -11.57 10.58
N ILE A 2 -20.31 -11.97 9.93
CA ILE A 2 -20.11 -13.35 9.43
C ILE A 2 -18.93 -13.94 10.21
N ARG A 3 -19.07 -15.18 10.67
CA ARG A 3 -18.01 -15.92 11.37
C ARG A 3 -17.45 -16.97 10.43
N LEU A 4 -16.13 -16.98 10.29
CA LEU A 4 -15.39 -17.93 9.48
C LEU A 4 -14.30 -18.55 10.36
N TRP A 5 -14.28 -19.87 10.46
CA TRP A 5 -13.18 -20.58 11.09
C TRP A 5 -12.18 -21.01 10.02
N ALA A 6 -10.91 -20.76 10.25
CA ALA A 6 -9.81 -21.32 9.46
C ALA A 6 -8.84 -22.00 10.43
N ALA A 7 -8.78 -23.33 10.38
CA ALA A 7 -8.13 -24.16 11.39
C ALA A 7 -8.54 -23.77 12.83
N THR A 8 -7.58 -23.32 13.65
CA THR A 8 -7.78 -22.94 15.05
C THR A 8 -8.25 -21.49 15.22
N ASP A 9 -8.23 -20.70 14.14
CA ASP A 9 -8.40 -19.26 14.21
C ASP A 9 -9.81 -18.85 13.74
N LEU A 10 -10.46 -18.02 14.57
CA LEU A 10 -11.77 -17.45 14.26
C LEU A 10 -11.61 -16.07 13.62
N TYR A 11 -12.05 -15.97 12.37
CA TYR A 11 -12.17 -14.71 11.64
C TYR A 11 -13.60 -14.19 11.73
N ILE A 12 -13.76 -12.96 12.22
CA ILE A 12 -15.05 -12.28 12.30
C ILE A 12 -15.07 -11.15 11.28
N ILE A 13 -15.88 -11.31 10.23
CA ILE A 13 -16.09 -10.30 9.21
C ILE A 13 -17.18 -9.35 9.68
N VAL A 14 -16.78 -8.11 9.96
CA VAL A 14 -17.67 -7.03 10.41
C VAL A 14 -18.04 -6.16 9.22
N ALA A 15 -19.27 -6.31 8.75
CA ALA A 15 -19.83 -5.48 7.68
C ALA A 15 -20.76 -4.35 8.20
N ASP A 16 -21.11 -4.39 9.49
CA ASP A 16 -21.91 -3.34 10.12
C ASP A 16 -21.02 -2.16 10.54
N ALA A 17 -21.41 -0.94 10.15
CA ALA A 17 -20.61 0.26 10.39
C ALA A 17 -20.50 0.62 11.89
N SER A 18 -21.56 0.39 12.67
CA SER A 18 -21.57 0.68 14.11
C SER A 18 -20.58 -0.22 14.84
N VAL A 19 -20.63 -1.52 14.53
CA VAL A 19 -19.69 -2.50 15.10
C VAL A 19 -18.26 -2.26 14.61
N ALA A 20 -18.06 -1.93 13.32
CA ALA A 20 -16.73 -1.63 12.78
C ALA A 20 -16.08 -0.43 13.48
N ASN A 21 -16.86 0.61 13.79
CA ASN A 21 -16.38 1.76 14.55
C ASN A 21 -15.96 1.39 15.98
N GLN A 22 -16.74 0.53 16.66
CA GLN A 22 -16.37 0.05 17.99
C GLN A 22 -15.06 -0.76 17.96
N VAL A 23 -14.93 -1.67 17.00
CA VAL A 23 -13.70 -2.46 16.82
C VAL A 23 -12.50 -1.56 16.54
N ASN A 24 -12.63 -0.58 15.63
CA ASN A 24 -11.54 0.34 15.31
C ASN A 24 -11.14 1.26 16.48
N ALA A 25 -12.07 1.57 17.39
CA ALA A 25 -11.78 2.38 18.56
C ALA A 25 -11.10 1.57 19.69
N LEU A 26 -11.44 0.28 19.83
CA LEU A 26 -11.00 -0.57 20.94
C LEU A 26 -9.78 -1.43 20.58
N ALA A 27 -9.71 -1.96 19.36
CA ALA A 27 -8.60 -2.80 18.90
C ALA A 27 -7.43 -1.91 18.44
N LEU A 28 -6.54 -1.59 19.38
CA LEU A 28 -5.39 -0.72 19.14
C LEU A 28 -4.17 -1.47 18.58
N THR A 29 -4.14 -2.79 18.68
CA THR A 29 -3.08 -3.65 18.15
C THR A 29 -3.38 -4.06 16.71
N LYS A 30 -2.31 -4.31 15.95
CA LYS A 30 -2.44 -4.87 14.59
C LYS A 30 -2.76 -6.35 14.66
N ALA A 31 -3.45 -6.86 13.64
CA ALA A 31 -3.68 -8.29 13.49
C ALA A 31 -2.36 -9.03 13.26
N ASP A 32 -2.29 -10.29 13.71
CA ASP A 32 -1.12 -11.17 13.57
C ASP A 32 -0.68 -11.34 12.11
N PHE A 33 -1.61 -11.12 11.17
CA PHE A 33 -1.30 -11.00 9.74
C PHE A 33 -0.11 -10.08 9.46
N TYR A 34 0.00 -8.93 10.14
CA TYR A 34 1.10 -7.99 9.92
C TYR A 34 2.44 -8.54 10.44
N GLU A 35 2.44 -9.36 11.49
CA GLU A 35 3.64 -10.00 12.00
C GLU A 35 4.12 -11.09 11.05
N HIS A 36 3.22 -11.96 10.58
CA HIS A 36 3.59 -13.11 9.75
C HIS A 36 3.84 -12.78 8.29
N PHE A 37 3.09 -11.82 7.71
CA PHE A 37 3.11 -11.58 6.26
C PHE A 37 3.70 -10.23 5.85
N ALA A 38 3.74 -9.24 6.74
CA ALA A 38 4.30 -7.91 6.41
C ALA A 38 5.70 -7.69 6.99
N THR A 39 5.95 -8.09 8.24
CA THR A 39 7.23 -7.89 8.93
C THR A 39 8.45 -8.58 8.28
N PRO A 40 8.32 -9.75 7.61
CA PRO A 40 9.46 -10.35 6.93
C PRO A 40 10.00 -9.52 5.76
N TYR A 41 9.12 -8.74 5.11
CA TYR A 41 9.46 -7.94 3.92
C TYR A 41 9.61 -6.45 4.24
N MET A 42 9.02 -6.00 5.36
CA MET A 42 9.08 -4.63 5.83
C MET A 42 9.72 -4.58 7.21
N ARG A 43 10.76 -3.76 7.38
CA ARG A 43 11.32 -3.50 8.71
C ARG A 43 10.25 -2.91 9.63
N LYS A 44 10.41 -3.10 10.95
CA LYS A 44 9.53 -2.49 11.97
C LYS A 44 9.33 -1.00 11.69
N GLY A 45 8.10 -0.63 11.36
CA GLY A 45 7.68 0.70 10.95
C GLY A 45 6.19 0.90 11.21
N ILE A 46 5.69 2.10 10.94
CA ILE A 46 4.34 2.55 11.34
C ILE A 46 3.17 1.62 10.90
N LEU A 47 3.36 0.81 9.86
CA LEU A 47 2.35 -0.14 9.37
C LEU A 47 2.28 -1.43 10.20
N VAL A 48 3.44 -1.93 10.66
CA VAL A 48 3.59 -3.24 11.31
C VAL A 48 3.88 -3.15 12.81
N ASP A 49 4.10 -1.93 13.32
CA ASP A 49 4.45 -1.71 14.72
C ASP A 49 3.29 -2.05 15.66
N THR A 50 3.49 -3.08 16.50
CA THR A 50 2.53 -3.55 17.50
C THR A 50 2.68 -2.84 18.85
N ASN A 51 3.76 -2.06 19.06
CA ASN A 51 3.94 -1.26 20.27
C ASN A 51 3.12 0.04 20.17
N VAL A 52 1.94 0.04 20.77
CA VAL A 52 0.98 1.16 20.68
C VAL A 52 1.59 2.52 21.07
N PRO A 53 2.32 2.69 22.20
CA PRO A 53 3.03 3.93 22.50
C PRO A 53 4.01 4.39 21.41
N HIS A 54 4.85 3.48 20.90
CA HIS A 54 5.83 3.80 19.86
C HIS A 54 5.16 4.14 18.53
N TRP A 55 4.11 3.40 18.15
CA TRP A 55 3.29 3.68 16.99
C TRP A 55 2.61 5.05 17.08
N ARG A 56 2.04 5.41 18.24
CA ARG A 56 1.40 6.72 18.48
C ARG A 56 2.41 7.86 18.31
N ALA A 57 3.61 7.71 18.87
CA ALA A 57 4.68 8.68 18.73
C ALA A 57 5.10 8.85 17.26
N SER A 58 5.35 7.74 16.57
CA SER A 58 5.69 7.72 15.13
C SER A 58 4.60 8.36 14.27
N ARG A 59 3.33 8.01 14.51
CA ARG A 59 2.18 8.58 13.79
C ARG A 59 2.05 10.08 14.00
N LYS A 60 2.32 10.58 15.22
CA LYS A 60 2.32 12.03 15.52
C LYS A 60 3.39 12.78 14.73
N VAL A 61 4.54 12.16 14.44
CA VAL A 61 5.57 12.75 13.58
C VAL A 61 5.09 12.77 12.13
N VAL A 62 4.70 11.61 11.58
CA VAL A 62 4.26 11.49 10.18
C VAL A 62 3.08 12.39 9.85
N THR A 63 2.07 12.46 10.73
CA THR A 63 0.86 13.29 10.49
C THR A 63 1.19 14.77 10.33
N ARG A 64 2.24 15.27 10.99
CA ARG A 64 2.68 16.67 10.84
C ARG A 64 3.29 16.95 9.47
N VAL A 65 3.88 15.95 8.82
CA VAL A 65 4.44 16.07 7.47
C VAL A 65 3.33 16.26 6.44
N PHE A 66 2.18 15.61 6.63
CA PHE A 66 1.02 15.71 5.74
C PHE A 66 0.06 16.85 6.12
N HIS A 67 0.56 17.92 6.74
CA HIS A 67 -0.24 19.11 7.00
C HIS A 67 -0.59 19.84 5.69
N TYR A 68 -1.72 20.55 5.68
CA TYR A 68 -2.27 21.22 4.49
C TYR A 68 -1.28 22.14 3.77
N SER A 69 -0.44 22.87 4.53
CA SER A 69 0.62 23.72 3.98
C SER A 69 1.65 22.93 3.16
N THR A 70 2.03 21.74 3.62
CA THR A 70 2.95 20.85 2.90
C THR A 70 2.29 20.29 1.64
N LEU A 71 1.02 19.88 1.74
CA LEU A 71 0.27 19.37 0.59
C LEU A 71 0.14 20.41 -0.53
N LYS A 72 -0.02 21.70 -0.20
CA LYS A 72 0.01 22.78 -1.20
C LYS A 72 1.35 22.84 -1.95
N ALA A 73 2.46 22.63 -1.25
CA ALA A 73 3.78 22.61 -1.87
C ALA A 73 3.98 21.41 -2.82
N PHE A 74 3.15 20.35 -2.71
CA PHE A 74 3.19 19.20 -3.62
C PHE A 74 2.45 19.44 -4.94
N LEU A 75 1.56 20.43 -5.02
CA LEU A 75 0.75 20.68 -6.23
C LEU A 75 1.57 20.87 -7.52
N PRO A 76 2.69 21.61 -7.53
CA PRO A 76 3.52 21.73 -8.73
C PRO A 76 4.07 20.37 -9.20
N ILE A 77 4.47 19.51 -8.25
CA ILE A 77 4.98 18.17 -8.54
C ILE A 77 3.86 17.28 -9.10
N PHE A 78 2.66 17.31 -8.50
CA PHE A 78 1.50 16.58 -9.02
C PHE A 78 1.16 16.98 -10.45
N HIS A 79 1.18 18.29 -10.73
CA HIS A 79 0.93 18.81 -12.07
C HIS A 79 2.00 18.34 -13.08
N GLU A 80 3.29 18.38 -12.71
CA GLU A 80 4.37 17.93 -13.58
C GLU A 80 4.29 16.43 -13.89
N GLU A 81 4.15 15.59 -12.87
CA GLU A 81 4.04 14.13 -13.04
C GLU A 81 2.77 13.75 -13.82
N SER A 82 1.66 14.47 -13.61
CA SER A 82 0.42 14.27 -14.38
C SER A 82 0.58 14.63 -15.86
N ARG A 83 1.33 15.70 -16.18
CA ARG A 83 1.60 16.07 -17.58
C ARG A 83 2.41 15.00 -18.30
N ILE A 84 3.42 14.44 -17.63
CA ILE A 84 4.22 13.33 -18.18
C ILE A 84 3.32 12.12 -18.47
N LEU A 85 2.47 11.76 -17.50
CA LEU A 85 1.53 10.64 -17.64
C LEU A 85 0.57 10.85 -18.82
N VAL A 86 -0.03 12.04 -18.94
CA VAL A 86 -0.94 12.40 -20.05
C VAL A 86 -0.22 12.32 -21.39
N GLU A 87 1.03 12.79 -21.47
CA GLU A 87 1.80 12.72 -22.72
C GLU A 87 2.11 11.25 -23.11
N LYS A 88 2.38 10.37 -22.14
CA LYS A 88 2.52 8.93 -22.42
C LYS A 88 1.21 8.33 -22.95
N MET A 89 0.08 8.61 -22.30
CA MET A 89 -1.23 8.11 -22.74
C MET A 89 -1.63 8.64 -24.12
N ARG A 90 -1.27 9.89 -24.44
CA ARG A 90 -1.54 10.51 -25.75
C ARG A 90 -0.89 9.75 -26.91
N ARG A 91 0.28 9.13 -26.71
CA ARG A 91 0.95 8.31 -27.74
C ARG A 91 0.14 7.08 -28.11
N TYR A 92 -0.41 6.37 -27.11
CA TYR A 92 -1.29 5.23 -27.33
C TYR A 92 -2.60 5.64 -28.02
N ALA A 93 -3.19 6.75 -27.58
CA ALA A 93 -4.40 7.29 -28.20
C ALA A 93 -4.21 7.66 -29.68
N ARG A 94 -3.06 8.26 -30.04
CA ARG A 94 -2.73 8.60 -31.43
C ARG A 94 -2.39 7.37 -32.28
N GLY A 95 -1.70 6.39 -31.70
CA GLY A 95 -1.30 5.16 -32.39
C GLY A 95 -2.42 4.13 -32.53
N GLY A 96 -3.59 4.36 -31.92
CA GLY A 96 -4.71 3.41 -31.93
C GLY A 96 -4.42 2.09 -31.19
N SER A 97 -3.34 2.03 -30.42
CA SER A 97 -2.93 0.83 -29.69
C SER A 97 -3.60 0.76 -28.32
N SER A 98 -4.00 -0.43 -27.90
CA SER A 98 -4.42 -0.67 -26.53
C SER A 98 -3.24 -0.55 -25.57
N PHE A 99 -3.52 -0.19 -24.32
CA PHE A 99 -2.51 -0.14 -23.26
C PHE A 99 -3.14 -0.55 -21.93
N HIS A 100 -2.29 -0.88 -20.95
CA HIS A 100 -2.70 -1.24 -19.60
C HIS A 100 -2.49 -0.04 -18.65
N PRO A 101 -3.56 0.71 -18.28
CA PRO A 101 -3.42 1.93 -17.49
C PRO A 101 -2.73 1.76 -16.13
N PRO A 102 -2.99 0.69 -15.34
CA PRO A 102 -2.37 0.52 -14.03
C PRO A 102 -0.84 0.60 -14.05
N ARG A 103 -0.19 0.09 -15.11
CA ARG A 103 1.28 0.16 -15.26
C ARG A 103 1.79 1.59 -15.33
N LEU A 104 1.10 2.46 -16.08
CA LEU A 104 1.46 3.88 -16.18
C LEU A 104 1.17 4.63 -14.89
N MET A 105 0.03 4.32 -14.25
CA MET A 105 -0.38 4.93 -12.99
C MET A 105 0.59 4.62 -11.84
N VAL A 106 1.08 3.38 -11.75
CA VAL A 106 2.04 2.97 -10.71
C VAL A 106 3.35 3.75 -10.83
N LEU A 107 3.89 3.91 -12.05
CA LEU A 107 5.11 4.69 -12.28
C LEU A 107 4.92 6.17 -11.94
N ALA A 108 3.79 6.77 -12.34
CA ALA A 108 3.47 8.15 -12.02
C ALA A 108 3.28 8.39 -10.51
N THR A 109 2.60 7.46 -9.84
CA THR A 109 2.38 7.51 -8.39
C THR A 109 3.70 7.37 -7.64
N PHE A 110 4.53 6.41 -8.04
CA PHE A 110 5.86 6.21 -7.44
C PHE A 110 6.74 7.46 -7.61
N SER A 111 6.83 8.01 -8.83
CA SER A 111 7.62 9.22 -9.06
C SER A 111 7.11 10.41 -8.23
N THR A 112 5.79 10.57 -8.15
CA THR A 112 5.13 11.58 -7.33
C THR A 112 5.49 11.45 -5.84
N ILE A 113 5.38 10.25 -5.27
CA ILE A 113 5.71 10.01 -3.86
C ILE A 113 7.20 10.29 -3.62
N MET A 114 8.09 9.76 -4.46
CA MET A 114 9.54 9.97 -4.30
C MET A 114 9.93 11.45 -4.35
N ARG A 115 9.32 12.22 -5.25
CA ARG A 115 9.58 13.68 -5.36
C ARG A 115 8.99 14.46 -4.19
N THR A 116 7.78 14.13 -3.75
CA THR A 116 7.09 14.88 -2.68
C THR A 116 7.61 14.54 -1.29
N THR A 117 7.79 13.27 -0.97
CA THR A 117 8.14 12.83 0.38
C THR A 117 9.64 12.70 0.60
N LEU A 118 10.41 12.36 -0.44
CA LEU A 118 11.86 12.12 -0.33
C LEU A 118 12.70 13.18 -1.05
N GLY A 119 12.09 14.07 -1.84
CA GLY A 119 12.81 15.09 -2.62
C GLY A 119 13.65 14.51 -3.75
N ILE A 120 13.41 13.25 -4.13
CA ILE A 120 14.21 12.54 -5.14
C ILE A 120 13.43 12.50 -6.46
N ASN A 121 14.01 13.04 -7.52
CA ASN A 121 13.50 12.84 -8.87
C ASN A 121 14.01 11.52 -9.43
N THR A 122 13.17 10.49 -9.41
CA THR A 122 13.52 9.16 -9.91
C THR A 122 13.43 9.03 -11.42
N HIS A 123 12.81 10.01 -12.09
CA HIS A 123 12.45 9.91 -13.50
C HIS A 123 11.75 8.58 -13.86
N ALA A 124 11.00 8.00 -12.90
CA ALA A 124 10.48 6.64 -13.02
C ALA A 124 9.50 6.48 -14.19
N GLN A 125 8.85 7.57 -14.63
CA GLN A 125 7.99 7.53 -15.81
C GLN A 125 8.75 7.43 -17.15
N LEU A 126 10.07 7.66 -17.17
CA LEU A 126 10.90 7.52 -18.38
C LEU A 126 11.35 6.09 -18.64
N SER A 127 11.48 5.28 -17.58
CA SER A 127 11.75 3.85 -17.70
C SER A 127 10.44 3.06 -17.68
N GLU A 128 10.40 2.00 -18.47
CA GLU A 128 9.32 1.03 -18.44
C GLU A 128 9.45 0.03 -17.28
N GLU A 129 10.66 -0.13 -16.76
CA GLU A 129 10.97 -1.03 -15.67
C GLU A 129 11.72 -0.27 -14.58
N GLN A 130 11.04 -0.08 -13.45
CA GLN A 130 11.63 0.54 -12.28
C GLN A 130 11.95 -0.59 -11.27
N PRO A 131 13.22 -0.78 -10.85
CA PRO A 131 13.63 -1.91 -10.01
C PRO A 131 12.90 -2.06 -8.67
N PHE A 132 12.63 -0.95 -7.99
CA PHE A 132 11.84 -0.91 -6.74
C PHE A 132 10.39 -1.35 -6.97
N ILE A 133 9.72 -0.89 -8.04
CA ILE A 133 8.36 -1.31 -8.38
C ILE A 133 8.33 -2.80 -8.69
N VAL A 134 9.29 -3.30 -9.47
CA VAL A 134 9.42 -4.74 -9.77
C VAL A 134 9.61 -5.54 -8.48
N ALA A 135 10.54 -5.13 -7.62
CA ALA A 135 10.77 -5.78 -6.33
C ALA A 135 9.52 -5.78 -5.43
N MET A 136 8.79 -4.66 -5.38
CA MET A 136 7.54 -4.57 -4.61
C MET A 136 6.45 -5.49 -5.15
N HIS A 137 6.32 -5.61 -6.48
CA HIS A 137 5.38 -6.58 -7.09
C HIS A 137 5.75 -8.02 -6.74
N THR A 138 7.04 -8.37 -6.82
CA THR A 138 7.53 -9.71 -6.43
C THR A 138 7.23 -10.00 -4.97
N ILE A 139 7.51 -9.06 -4.06
CA ILE A 139 7.20 -9.20 -2.63
C ILE A 139 5.70 -9.44 -2.43
N MET A 140 4.85 -8.63 -3.06
CA MET A 140 3.39 -8.77 -2.92
C MET A 140 2.89 -10.12 -3.43
N GLN A 141 3.44 -10.64 -4.52
CA GLN A 141 3.12 -11.96 -5.04
C GLN A 141 3.52 -13.07 -4.07
N VAL A 142 4.73 -12.99 -3.48
CA VAL A 142 5.19 -13.97 -2.49
C VAL A 142 4.36 -13.90 -1.21
N CYS A 143 4.03 -12.70 -0.71
CA CYS A 143 3.11 -12.52 0.42
C CYS A 143 1.76 -13.20 0.15
N ASN A 144 1.20 -13.00 -1.04
CA ASN A 144 -0.10 -13.58 -1.41
C ASN A 144 -0.04 -15.11 -1.48
N LEU A 145 1.00 -15.67 -2.11
CA LEU A 145 1.20 -17.12 -2.17
C LEU A 145 1.35 -17.73 -0.78
N ASN A 146 2.13 -17.10 0.11
CA ASN A 146 2.29 -17.57 1.48
C ASN A 146 0.97 -17.52 2.27
N PHE A 147 0.16 -16.49 2.04
CA PHE A 147 -1.16 -16.36 2.66
C PHE A 147 -2.13 -17.44 2.16
N GLU A 148 -2.20 -17.67 0.85
CA GLU A 148 -3.02 -18.72 0.23
C GLU A 148 -2.63 -20.12 0.71
N LEU A 149 -1.31 -20.41 0.77
CA LEU A 149 -0.79 -21.69 1.30
C LEU A 149 -1.17 -21.89 2.77
N SER A 150 -1.09 -20.83 3.59
CA SER A 150 -1.49 -20.87 5.00
C SER A 150 -2.99 -21.17 5.15
N ILE A 151 -3.85 -20.61 4.29
CA ILE A 151 -5.29 -20.89 4.30
C ILE A 151 -5.55 -22.32 3.82
N SER A 152 -4.89 -22.76 2.75
CA SER A 152 -5.08 -24.11 2.20
C SER A 152 -4.64 -25.20 3.18
N THR A 153 -3.55 -25.00 3.93
CA THR A 153 -3.13 -25.94 4.99
C THR A 153 -4.13 -25.93 6.15
N ALA A 154 -4.64 -24.76 6.52
CA ALA A 154 -5.64 -24.64 7.58
C ALA A 154 -6.99 -25.32 7.22
N LEU A 155 -7.37 -25.32 5.94
CA LEU A 155 -8.60 -25.96 5.46
C LEU A 155 -8.42 -27.45 5.13
N GLY A 156 -7.22 -27.89 4.73
CA GLY A 156 -6.92 -29.28 4.41
C GLY A 156 -6.58 -30.17 5.61
N ALA A 157 -6.41 -29.60 6.80
CA ALA A 157 -6.22 -30.31 8.06
C ALA A 157 -7.55 -30.57 8.83
N ALA A 158 -8.69 -30.21 8.24
CA ALA A 158 -10.04 -30.48 8.74
C ALA A 158 -10.69 -31.62 7.95
#